data_AF-A0A2M9NZE0-F1
#
_entry.id   AF-A0A2M9NZE0-F1
#
_cell.length_a   1.000
_cell.length_b   1.000
_cell.length_c   1.000
_cell.angle_alpha   90.00
_cell.angle_beta   90.00
_cell.angle_gamma   90.00
#
_symmetry.space_group_name_H-M   'P 1'
#
loop_
_entity.id
_entity.type
_entity.pdbx_description
1 polymer ?
#
loop_
_entity_poly.entity_id
_entity_poly.type
_entity_poly.pdbx_seq_one_letter_code
_entity_poly.pdbx_strand_id
1 'polypeptide(L)'
;MKRAIGIFLTLSSVLTYLIVDKLYDPIKETETRKFSGATTVTVHYQYPLMFWVICVILIITFILGIYFILAKEKLYEECPLWDTPEYISNK
;
A
#
# COMPACT_ATOMS: atom_id res chain seq x y z
N MET A 1 -17.13 -7.95 -6.04
CA MET A 1 -16.10 -8.67 -5.24
C MET A 1 -14.73 -8.01 -5.25
N LYS A 2 -14.24 -7.51 -6.40
CA LYS A 2 -12.92 -6.85 -6.55
C LYS A 2 -12.68 -5.70 -5.56
N ARG A 3 -13.71 -4.89 -5.32
CA ARG A 3 -13.67 -3.77 -4.37
C ARG A 3 -13.48 -4.20 -2.91
N ALA A 4 -14.09 -5.31 -2.48
CA ALA A 4 -13.91 -5.85 -1.12
C ALA A 4 -12.50 -6.43 -0.93
N ILE A 5 -11.97 -7.09 -1.96
CA ILE A 5 -10.59 -7.59 -1.99
C ILE A 5 -9.60 -6.42 -1.90
N GLY A 6 -9.85 -5.33 -2.63
CA GLY A 6 -9.04 -4.12 -2.55
C GLY A 6 -9.01 -3.50 -1.15
N ILE A 7 -10.18 -3.37 -0.50
CA ILE A 7 -10.28 -2.89 0.90
C ILE A 7 -9.48 -3.78 1.85
N PHE A 8 -9.65 -5.11 1.73
CA PHE A 8 -8.93 -6.07 2.55
C PHE A 8 -7.41 -5.95 2.37
N LEU A 9 -6.92 -5.83 1.13
CA LEU A 9 -5.50 -5.66 0.83
C LEU A 9 -4.94 -4.35 1.44
N THR A 10 -5.67 -3.24 1.31
CA THR A 10 -5.24 -1.96 1.89
C THR A 10 -5.17 -2.01 3.42
N LEU A 11 -6.19 -2.55 4.08
CA LEU A 11 -6.22 -2.68 5.54
C LEU A 11 -5.14 -3.64 6.05
N SER A 12 -4.97 -4.78 5.37
CA SER A 12 -3.93 -5.77 5.70
C SER A 12 -2.54 -5.14 5.60
N SER A 13 -2.25 -4.40 4.51
CA SER A 13 -0.97 -3.71 4.34
C SER A 13 -0.69 -2.70 5.46
N VAL A 14 -1.67 -1.88 5.82
CA VAL A 14 -1.51 -0.90 6.90
C VAL A 14 -1.28 -1.59 8.24
N LEU A 15 -2.04 -2.66 8.53
CA LEU A 15 -1.90 -3.41 9.76
C LEU A 15 -0.53 -4.10 9.85
N THR A 16 -0.08 -4.74 8.77
CA THR A 16 1.23 -5.38 8.71
C THR A 16 2.35 -4.35 8.88
N TYR A 17 2.24 -3.16 8.30
CA TYR A 17 3.20 -2.07 8.52
C TYR A 17 3.33 -1.73 10.01
N LEU A 18 2.20 -1.55 10.71
CA LEU A 18 2.20 -1.25 12.14
C LEU A 18 2.83 -2.37 12.98
N ILE A 19 2.59 -3.63 12.63
CA ILE A 19 3.20 -4.77 13.31
C ILE A 19 4.72 -4.79 13.10
N VAL A 20 5.17 -4.57 11.86
CA VAL A 20 6.58 -4.57 11.48
C VAL A 20 7.32 -3.40 12.15
N ASP A 21 6.74 -2.21 12.17
CA ASP A 21 7.29 -1.04 12.88
C ASP A 21 7.48 -1.30 14.38
N LYS A 22 6.59 -2.08 15.01
CA LYS A 22 6.71 -2.48 16.42
C LYS A 22 7.67 -3.64 16.64
N LEU A 23 7.87 -4.50 15.66
CA LEU A 23 8.68 -5.71 15.80
C LEU A 23 10.15 -5.44 15.49
N TYR A 24 10.44 -4.53 14.58
CA TYR A 24 11.80 -4.20 14.16
C TYR A 24 12.31 -2.98 14.92
N ASP A 25 12.99 -3.22 16.03
CA ASP A 25 13.76 -2.17 16.69
C ASP A 25 15.02 -1.82 15.87
N PRO A 26 15.33 -0.53 15.70
CA PRO A 26 16.55 -0.12 15.02
C PRO A 26 17.77 -0.55 15.84
N ILE A 27 18.73 -1.19 15.18
CA ILE A 27 19.98 -1.58 15.79
C ILE A 27 20.78 -0.30 16.07
N LYS A 28 21.17 -0.12 17.34
CA LYS A 28 22.01 0.99 17.77
C LYS A 28 23.46 0.64 17.49
N GLU A 29 24.04 1.22 16.45
CA GLU A 29 25.46 1.14 16.19
C GLU A 29 26.14 2.37 16.77
N THR A 30 27.06 2.17 17.70
CA THR A 30 27.82 3.26 18.32
C THR A 30 29.20 3.30 17.70
N GLU A 31 29.45 4.30 16.85
CA GLU A 31 30.77 4.57 16.33
C GLU A 31 31.48 5.57 17.24
N THR A 32 32.64 5.18 17.77
CA THR A 32 33.47 6.09 18.56
C THR A 32 34.68 6.48 17.73
N ARG A 33 34.68 7.70 17.21
CA ARG A 33 35.81 8.25 16.44
C ARG A 33 36.63 9.16 17.32
N LYS A 34 37.93 8.88 17.46
CA LYS A 34 38.88 9.79 18.11
C LYS A 34 39.57 10.62 17.04
N PHE A 35 39.36 11.93 17.07
CA PHE A 35 40.05 12.86 16.20
C PHE A 35 40.71 13.94 17.06
N SER A 36 42.04 14.04 17.00
CA SER A 36 42.83 15.11 17.64
C SER A 36 42.47 15.40 19.12
N GLY A 37 42.30 14.37 19.94
CA GLY A 37 41.98 14.50 21.37
C GLY A 37 40.50 14.63 21.72
N ALA A 38 39.63 14.93 20.74
CA ALA A 38 38.18 14.87 20.91
C ALA A 38 37.66 13.45 20.61
N THR A 39 36.82 12.93 21.50
CA THR A 39 36.11 11.67 21.28
C THR A 39 34.69 11.99 20.84
N THR A 40 34.42 11.86 19.55
CA THR A 40 33.07 11.99 19.00
C THR A 40 32.41 10.61 19.01
N VAL A 41 31.26 10.52 19.69
CA VAL A 41 30.41 9.32 19.70
C VAL A 41 29.24 9.60 18.78
N THR A 42 29.17 8.88 17.66
CA THR A 42 28.03 8.91 16.74
C THR A 42 27.20 7.66 16.96
N VAL A 43 25.90 7.85 17.20
CA VAL A 43 24.94 6.75 17.33
C VAL A 43 24.17 6.69 16.01
N HIS A 44 24.38 5.60 15.27
CA HIS A 44 23.67 5.29 14.04
C HIS A 44 22.54 4.31 14.36
N TYR A 45 21.35 4.61 13.87
CA TYR A 45 20.18 3.74 13.97
C TYR A 45 19.97 3.08 12.61
N GLN A 46 20.32 1.80 12.52
CA GLN A 46 20.21 1.06 11.27
C GLN A 46 19.12 0.00 11.39
N TYR A 47 18.12 0.09 10.50
CA TYR A 47 17.13 -0.96 10.37
C TYR A 47 17.72 -2.14 9.58
N PRO A 48 17.40 -3.39 9.96
CA PRO A 48 17.84 -4.56 9.21
C PRO A 48 17.30 -4.52 7.77
N LEU A 49 18.08 -5.01 6.80
CA LEU A 49 17.68 -5.03 5.38
C LEU A 49 16.30 -5.66 5.14
N MET A 50 15.92 -6.65 5.96
CA MET A 50 14.61 -7.30 5.91
C MET A 50 13.45 -6.31 6.12
N PHE A 51 13.61 -5.31 6.98
CA PHE A 51 12.61 -4.26 7.19
C PHE A 51 12.34 -3.49 5.89
N TRP A 52 13.40 -3.08 5.19
CA TRP A 52 13.27 -2.40 3.90
C TRP A 52 12.56 -3.24 2.84
N VAL A 53 12.89 -4.53 2.74
CA VAL A 53 12.23 -5.46 1.81
C VAL A 53 10.73 -5.56 2.13
N ILE A 54 10.38 -5.70 3.41
CA ILE A 54 8.98 -5.76 3.85
C ILE A 54 8.25 -4.46 3.50
N CYS A 55 8.86 -3.30 3.76
CA CYS A 55 8.27 -2.00 3.40
C CYS A 55 7.98 -1.89 1.89
N VAL A 56 8.89 -2.34 1.04
CA VAL A 56 8.68 -2.32 -0.43
C VAL A 56 7.50 -3.21 -0.82
N ILE A 57 7.40 -4.42 -0.25
CA ILE A 57 6.27 -5.33 -0.52
C ILE A 57 4.95 -4.69 -0.07
N LEU A 58 4.93 -4.03 1.09
CA LEU A 58 3.76 -3.34 1.61
C LEU A 58 3.31 -2.18 0.72
N ILE A 59 4.25 -1.39 0.18
CA ILE A 59 3.91 -0.31 -0.75
C ILE A 59 3.23 -0.87 -2.01
N ILE A 60 3.77 -1.96 -2.57
CA ILE A 60 3.21 -2.60 -3.77
C ILE A 60 1.80 -3.15 -3.47
N THR A 61 1.62 -3.85 -2.36
CA THR A 61 0.30 -4.42 -2.00
C THR A 61 -0.72 -3.33 -1.68
N PHE A 62 -0.30 -2.21 -1.08
CA PHE A 62 -1.14 -1.05 -0.83
C PHE A 62 -1.62 -0.40 -2.13
N ILE A 63 -0.71 -0.14 -3.08
CA ILE A 63 -1.04 0.41 -4.40
C ILE A 63 -2.00 -0.53 -5.14
N LEU A 64 -1.73 -1.84 -5.10
CA LEU A 64 -2.58 -2.84 -5.73
C LEU A 64 -3.98 -2.88 -5.10
N GLY A 65 -4.07 -2.75 -3.77
CA GLY A 65 -5.32 -2.64 -3.04
C GLY A 65 -6.13 -1.41 -3.47
N ILE A 66 -5.49 -0.23 -3.54
CA ILE A 66 -6.11 1.00 -4.05
C ILE A 66 -6.59 0.80 -5.48
N TYR A 67 -5.77 0.19 -6.34
CA TYR A 67 -6.13 -0.09 -7.72
C TYR A 67 -7.38 -0.97 -7.81
N PHE A 68 -7.51 -2.02 -6.99
CA PHE A 68 -8.71 -2.86 -6.95
C PHE A 68 -9.96 -2.14 -6.41
N ILE A 69 -9.79 -1.12 -5.56
CA ILE A 69 -10.88 -0.26 -5.08
C ILE A 69 -11.32 0.71 -6.18
N LEU A 70 -10.36 1.36 -6.86
CA LEU A 70 -10.58 2.38 -7.89
C LEU A 70 -10.92 1.79 -9.25
N ALA A 71 -10.59 0.52 -9.50
CA ALA A 71 -11.05 -0.23 -10.65
C ALA A 71 -12.57 -0.39 -10.55
N LYS A 72 -13.27 0.70 -10.89
CA LYS A 72 -14.65 0.66 -11.29
C LYS A 72 -14.72 -0.41 -12.36
N GLU A 73 -15.58 -1.38 -12.11
CA GLU A 73 -16.04 -2.32 -13.10
C GLU A 73 -16.34 -1.49 -14.35
N LYS A 74 -15.53 -1.66 -15.40
CA LYS A 74 -15.94 -1.26 -16.74
C LYS A 74 -17.16 -2.14 -17.05
N LEU A 75 -18.31 -1.80 -16.48
CA LEU A 75 -19.59 -2.21 -17.02
C LEU A 75 -19.60 -1.55 -18.39
N TYR A 76 -19.28 -2.36 -19.40
CA TYR A 76 -19.88 -2.31 -20.72
C TYR A 76 -20.60 -0.99 -20.99
N GLU A 77 -19.84 -0.02 -21.50
CA GLU A 77 -20.40 1.17 -22.15
C GLU A 77 -20.67 0.85 -23.64
N GLU A 78 -21.08 -0.38 -23.92
CA GLU A 78 -21.99 -0.65 -25.03
C GLU A 78 -23.38 -0.66 -24.39
N CYS A 79 -24.05 0.48 -24.48
CA CYS A 79 -25.43 0.67 -24.06
C CYS A 79 -26.29 -0.55 -24.41
N PRO A 80 -27.12 -1.09 -23.50
CA PRO A 80 -28.36 -1.69 -23.96
C PRO A 80 -29.14 -0.55 -24.61
N LEU A 81 -29.20 -0.57 -25.94
CA LEU A 81 -30.11 0.26 -26.72
C LEU A 81 -31.48 0.14 -26.04
N TRP A 82 -31.93 1.29 -25.55
CA TRP A 82 -33.04 1.42 -24.65
C TRP A 82 -34.26 0.71 -25.25
N ASP A 83 -34.89 -0.11 -24.43
CA ASP A 83 -36.30 -0.44 -24.57
C ASP A 83 -37.06 0.89 -24.76
N THR A 84 -37.54 1.17 -25.96
CA THR A 84 -38.60 2.15 -26.20
C THR A 84 -39.94 1.43 -26.11
N PRO A 85 -40.73 1.60 -25.03
CA PRO A 85 -42.15 1.35 -25.08
C PRO A 85 -42.82 2.64 -25.54
N GLU A 86 -43.00 2.83 -26.85
CA GLU A 86 -43.98 3.79 -27.34
C GLU A 86 -45.15 3.05 -27.99
N TYR A 87 -46.27 3.15 -27.28
CA TYR A 87 -47.59 2.66 -27.58
C TYR A 87 -48.16 3.36 -28.84
N ILE A 88 -48.64 2.56 -29.80
CA ILE A 88 -49.81 2.77 -30.70
C ILE A 88 -49.98 4.15 -31.38
N SER A 89 -49.87 4.20 -32.72
CA SER A 89 -50.85 4.88 -33.61
C SER A 89 -50.61 4.62 -35.11
N ASN A 90 -51.69 4.23 -35.82
CA ASN A 90 -51.91 4.16 -37.29
C ASN A 90 -51.15 3.05 -38.06
N LYS A 91 -51.78 2.16 -38.85
CA LYS A 91 -52.97 2.26 -39.71
C LYS A 91 -53.46 0.84 -40.07
#